data_AF-A0A849EA66-F1
#
_entry.id   AF-A0A849EA66-F1
#
_cell.length_a   1.000
_cell.length_b   1.000
_cell.length_c   1.000
_cell.angle_alpha   90.00
_cell.angle_beta   90.00
_cell.angle_gamma   90.00
#
_symmetry.space_group_name_H-M   'P 1'
#
loop_
_entity.id
_entity.type
_entity.pdbx_description
1 polymer ?
#
loop_
_entity_poly.entity_id
_entity_poly.type
_entity_poly.pdbx_seq_one_letter_code
_entity_poly.pdbx_strand_id
1 'polypeptide(L)'
;MRPFLAIIMLIILSLPVQATDPSPQQAELGKLRDSISAIEASIPEKADDDTGLVKLRLELDAFSKALIDFGVSLRPRINEIKQRIDALGAPPKEGEPAEAESLALERKSMLEEKGQYNLLLGEAENLSIRSSRAIDRIGSLRRDLFASTLFKQTDLDGAVSLETLSGFQQEFSKASQQISSRMRFMYAFRSTELMSAMGFSILIGLVTLLGVRRVFGFIRQATAADTQDSYIARLSLAFW
;
A
#
# COMPACT_ATOMS: atom_id res chain seq x y z
N MET A 1 -30.27 73.44 -36.85
CA MET A 1 -29.33 72.60 -36.06
C MET A 1 -30.09 72.21 -34.79
N ARG A 2 -30.53 70.97 -34.53
CA ARG A 2 -29.93 69.65 -34.75
C ARG A 2 -31.05 68.57 -34.78
N PRO A 3 -31.36 67.97 -35.94
CA PRO A 3 -31.98 66.65 -35.99
C PRO A 3 -31.04 65.70 -36.75
N PHE A 4 -29.85 65.47 -36.19
CA PHE A 4 -28.87 64.53 -36.75
C PHE A 4 -28.41 63.48 -35.73
N LEU A 5 -28.94 63.52 -34.51
CA LEU A 5 -28.48 62.69 -33.40
C LEU A 5 -29.39 61.48 -33.11
N ALA A 6 -30.53 61.36 -33.79
CA ALA A 6 -31.48 60.26 -33.58
C ALA A 6 -31.35 59.10 -34.59
N ILE A 7 -30.54 59.24 -35.64
CA ILE A 7 -30.43 58.23 -36.72
C ILE A 7 -29.22 57.29 -36.50
N ILE A 8 -28.27 57.65 -35.64
CA ILE A 8 -27.07 56.82 -35.37
C ILE A 8 -27.32 55.76 -34.28
N MET A 9 -28.44 55.83 -33.55
CA MET A 9 -28.81 54.85 -32.51
C MET A 9 -29.86 53.82 -32.98
N LEU A 10 -30.02 53.63 -34.29
CA LEU A 10 -30.94 52.64 -34.87
C LEU A 10 -30.26 51.78 -35.96
N ILE A 11 -28.93 51.65 -35.91
CA ILE A 11 -28.14 50.84 -36.86
C ILE A 11 -27.09 50.02 -36.10
N ILE A 12 -27.51 49.32 -35.03
CA ILE A 12 -26.66 48.29 -34.37
C ILE A 12 -27.39 46.93 -34.29
N LEU A 13 -28.67 46.83 -34.68
CA LEU A 13 -29.48 45.62 -34.45
C LEU A 13 -29.80 44.82 -35.73
N SER A 14 -28.83 44.61 -36.62
CA SER A 14 -29.05 43.78 -37.82
C SER A 14 -27.76 43.16 -38.38
N LEU A 15 -26.94 42.55 -37.53
CA LEU A 15 -25.93 41.62 -38.04
C LEU A 15 -26.57 40.23 -38.13
N PRO A 16 -26.72 39.65 -39.34
CA PRO A 16 -27.10 38.24 -39.47
C PRO A 16 -25.97 37.43 -38.82
N VAL A 17 -26.28 36.77 -37.71
CA VAL A 17 -25.36 35.82 -37.11
C VAL A 17 -25.43 34.58 -37.97
N GLN A 18 -24.42 34.38 -38.81
CA GLN A 18 -24.23 33.12 -39.50
C GLN A 18 -24.18 32.00 -38.45
N ALA A 19 -25.01 30.97 -38.65
CA ALA A 19 -24.87 29.70 -37.97
C ALA A 19 -23.41 29.24 -38.14
N THR A 20 -22.67 29.16 -37.03
CA THR A 20 -21.29 28.68 -37.07
C THR A 20 -21.36 27.17 -37.08
N ASP A 21 -21.11 26.56 -38.24
CA ASP A 21 -21.02 25.10 -38.37
C ASP A 21 -20.03 24.56 -37.33
N PRO A 22 -20.39 23.55 -36.51
CA PRO A 22 -19.50 22.96 -35.51
C PRO A 22 -18.38 22.10 -36.13
N SER A 23 -18.16 22.18 -37.45
CA SER A 23 -17.19 21.35 -38.17
C SER A 23 -15.74 21.51 -37.68
N PRO A 24 -15.26 22.71 -37.25
CA PRO A 24 -13.91 22.82 -36.69
C PRO A 24 -13.79 22.11 -35.33
N GLN A 25 -14.79 22.25 -34.46
CA GLN A 25 -14.81 21.62 -33.13
C GLN A 25 -14.93 20.10 -33.24
N GLN A 26 -15.69 19.59 -34.21
CA GLN A 26 -15.75 18.16 -34.53
C GLN A 26 -14.38 17.63 -34.97
N ALA A 27 -13.68 18.37 -35.84
CA ALA A 27 -12.35 17.98 -36.29
C ALA A 27 -11.32 17.99 -35.15
N GLU A 28 -11.39 18.99 -34.26
CA GLU A 28 -10.53 19.07 -33.08
C GLU A 28 -10.78 17.90 -32.12
N LEU A 29 -12.05 17.61 -31.81
CA LEU A 29 -12.42 16.48 -30.97
C LEU A 29 -12.02 15.14 -31.59
N GLY A 30 -12.11 15.03 -32.92
CA GLY A 30 -11.61 13.88 -33.68
C GLY A 30 -10.11 13.65 -33.48
N LYS A 31 -9.29 14.71 -33.52
CA LYS A 31 -7.84 14.61 -33.22
C LYS A 31 -7.58 14.13 -31.79
N LEU A 32 -8.35 14.64 -30.83
CA LEU A 32 -8.25 14.19 -29.44
C LEU A 32 -8.60 12.70 -29.31
N ARG A 33 -9.69 12.27 -29.96
CA ARG A 33 -10.09 10.86 -30.00
C ARG A 33 -9.01 9.96 -30.60
N ASP A 34 -8.36 10.40 -31.67
CA ASP A 34 -7.29 9.64 -32.31
C ASP A 34 -6.05 9.60 -31.42
N SER A 35 -5.70 10.72 -30.78
CA SER A 35 -4.59 10.80 -29.82
C SER A 35 -4.75 9.82 -28.65
N ILE A 36 -5.92 9.77 -28.00
CA ILE A 36 -6.12 8.82 -26.90
C ILE A 36 -6.12 7.37 -27.37
N SER A 37 -6.64 7.10 -28.57
CA SER A 37 -6.65 5.74 -29.13
C SER A 37 -5.24 5.27 -29.45
N ALA A 38 -4.37 6.16 -29.94
CA ALA A 38 -2.95 5.88 -30.14
C ALA A 38 -2.23 5.60 -28.81
N ILE A 39 -2.45 6.43 -27.78
CA ILE A 39 -1.85 6.22 -26.46
C ILE A 39 -2.30 4.87 -25.87
N GLU A 40 -3.60 4.58 -25.90
CA GLU A 40 -4.16 3.31 -25.42
C GLU A 40 -3.56 2.09 -26.13
N ALA A 41 -3.31 2.18 -27.43
CA ALA A 41 -2.68 1.12 -28.21
C ALA A 41 -1.21 0.90 -27.83
N SER A 42 -0.48 1.94 -27.41
CA SER A 42 0.92 1.83 -26.97
C SER A 42 1.09 1.32 -25.55
N ILE A 43 0.06 1.37 -24.69
CA ILE A 43 0.12 0.84 -23.31
C ILE A 43 0.60 -0.63 -23.24
N PRO A 44 -0.01 -1.59 -23.97
CA PRO A 44 0.44 -2.99 -23.93
C PRO A 44 1.86 -3.17 -24.47
N GLU A 45 2.28 -2.39 -25.48
CA GLU A 45 3.63 -2.47 -26.04
C GLU A 45 4.72 -2.00 -25.07
N LYS A 46 4.34 -1.19 -24.09
CA LYS A 46 5.22 -0.66 -23.03
C LYS A 46 4.97 -1.31 -21.68
N ALA A 47 4.22 -2.41 -21.61
CA ALA A 47 3.84 -3.02 -20.34
C ALA A 47 5.03 -3.40 -19.43
N ASP A 48 6.17 -3.75 -20.04
CA ASP A 48 7.40 -4.12 -19.33
C ASP A 48 8.45 -2.99 -19.21
N ASP A 49 8.12 -1.77 -19.65
CA ASP A 49 9.00 -0.61 -19.68
C ASP A 49 8.44 0.53 -18.81
N ASP A 50 8.90 0.64 -17.56
CA ASP A 50 8.45 1.70 -16.63
C ASP A 50 8.68 3.10 -17.20
N THR A 51 9.79 3.32 -17.91
CA THR A 51 10.10 4.62 -18.51
C THR A 51 9.12 4.95 -19.64
N GLY A 52 8.79 3.95 -20.45
CA GLY A 52 7.73 4.04 -21.47
C GLY A 52 6.37 4.36 -20.86
N LEU A 53 5.98 3.66 -19.79
CA LEU A 53 4.73 3.88 -19.07
C LEU A 53 4.63 5.28 -18.45
N VAL A 54 5.73 5.82 -17.91
CA VAL A 54 5.79 7.20 -17.41
C VAL A 54 5.57 8.21 -18.54
N LYS A 55 6.16 7.99 -19.71
CA LYS A 55 5.95 8.88 -20.88
C LYS A 55 4.49 8.85 -21.35
N LEU A 56 3.88 7.68 -21.47
CA LEU A 56 2.46 7.56 -21.82
C LEU A 56 1.56 8.27 -20.80
N ARG A 57 1.91 8.23 -19.51
CA ARG A 57 1.19 8.99 -18.48
C ARG A 57 1.28 10.49 -18.71
N LEU A 58 2.46 11.02 -19.02
CA LEU A 58 2.64 12.45 -19.33
C LEU A 58 1.83 12.87 -20.57
N GLU A 59 1.76 12.00 -21.58
CA GLU A 59 0.93 12.21 -22.76
C GLU A 59 -0.57 12.23 -22.40
N LEU A 60 -1.03 11.35 -21.51
CA LEU A 60 -2.42 11.37 -20.99
C LEU A 60 -2.72 12.62 -20.16
N ASP A 61 -1.76 13.12 -19.39
CA ASP A 61 -1.92 14.37 -18.63
C ASP A 61 -2.06 15.57 -19.59
N ALA A 62 -1.24 15.62 -20.65
CA ALA A 62 -1.34 16.63 -21.70
C ALA A 62 -2.67 16.52 -22.48
N PHE A 63 -3.09 15.31 -22.81
CA PHE A 63 -4.38 15.01 -23.42
C PHE A 63 -5.54 15.51 -22.55
N SER A 64 -5.50 15.22 -21.25
CA SER A 64 -6.55 15.61 -20.30
C SER A 64 -6.66 17.13 -20.20
N LYS A 65 -5.54 17.84 -20.25
CA LYS A 65 -5.53 19.31 -20.31
C LYS A 65 -6.15 19.83 -21.61
N ALA A 66 -5.75 19.30 -22.76
CA ALA A 66 -6.31 19.69 -24.06
C ALA A 66 -7.83 19.46 -24.12
N LEU A 67 -8.31 18.36 -23.52
CA LEU A 67 -9.73 18.03 -23.44
C LEU A 67 -10.52 19.01 -22.55
N ILE A 68 -9.92 19.46 -21.44
CA ILE A 68 -10.50 20.52 -20.60
C ILE A 68 -10.60 21.84 -21.39
N ASP A 69 -9.53 22.22 -22.09
CA ASP A 69 -9.49 23.43 -22.90
C ASP A 69 -10.56 23.39 -24.00
N PHE A 70 -10.72 22.23 -24.67
CA PHE A 70 -11.81 21.99 -25.61
C PHE A 70 -13.18 22.20 -24.97
N GLY A 71 -13.46 21.57 -23.82
CA GLY A 71 -14.74 21.71 -23.12
C GLY A 71 -15.04 23.15 -22.68
N VAL A 72 -14.00 23.91 -22.26
CA VAL A 72 -14.14 25.34 -21.94
C VAL A 72 -14.46 26.17 -23.18
N SER A 73 -13.87 25.84 -24.34
CA SER A 73 -14.09 26.54 -25.60
C SER A 73 -15.53 26.47 -26.12
N LEU A 74 -16.29 25.44 -25.74
CA LEU A 74 -17.70 25.28 -26.16
C LEU A 74 -18.67 26.18 -25.36
N ARG A 75 -18.28 26.60 -24.14
CA ARG A 75 -19.17 27.32 -23.22
C ARG A 75 -19.72 28.63 -23.78
N PRO A 76 -18.92 29.52 -24.41
CA PRO A 76 -19.42 30.78 -24.93
C PRO A 76 -20.56 30.58 -25.94
N ARG A 77 -20.41 29.63 -26.87
CA ARG A 77 -21.41 29.38 -27.91
C ARG A 77 -22.69 28.79 -27.35
N ILE A 78 -22.59 27.83 -26.42
CA ILE A 78 -23.76 27.26 -25.72
C ILE A 78 -24.53 28.35 -24.97
N ASN A 79 -23.81 29.25 -24.28
CA ASN A 79 -24.43 30.35 -23.55
C ASN A 79 -25.09 31.37 -24.47
N GLU A 80 -24.46 31.69 -25.60
CA GLU A 80 -25.03 32.58 -26.62
C GLU A 80 -26.35 32.01 -27.17
N ILE A 81 -26.36 30.74 -27.57
CA ILE A 81 -27.57 30.07 -28.08
C ILE A 81 -28.66 30.06 -27.00
N LYS A 82 -28.30 29.78 -25.74
CA LYS A 82 -29.24 29.82 -24.63
C LYS A 82 -29.87 31.21 -24.46
N GLN A 83 -29.06 32.28 -24.47
CA GLN A 83 -29.55 33.65 -24.36
C GLN A 83 -30.49 34.03 -25.50
N ARG A 84 -30.21 33.58 -26.73
CA ARG A 84 -31.09 33.80 -27.88
C ARG A 84 -32.42 33.06 -27.74
N ILE A 85 -32.39 31.79 -27.32
CA ILE A 85 -33.60 31.01 -27.04
C ILE A 85 -34.43 31.68 -25.93
N ASP A 86 -33.77 32.18 -24.88
CA ASP A 86 -34.44 32.88 -23.78
C ASP A 86 -35.07 34.20 -24.26
N ALA A 87 -34.42 34.91 -25.19
CA ALA A 87 -34.93 36.14 -25.80
C ALA A 87 -36.15 35.92 -26.72
N LEU A 88 -36.27 34.74 -27.35
CA LEU A 88 -37.46 34.34 -28.11
C LEU A 88 -38.69 34.11 -27.21
N GLY A 89 -38.48 33.95 -25.89
CA GLY A 89 -39.56 33.75 -24.92
C GLY A 89 -40.10 32.32 -24.86
N ALA A 90 -41.03 32.09 -23.94
CA ALA A 90 -41.64 30.78 -23.76
C ALA A 90 -42.40 30.35 -25.04
N PRO A 91 -42.38 29.06 -25.41
CA PRO A 91 -43.21 28.57 -26.50
C PRO A 91 -44.70 28.79 -26.18
N PRO A 92 -45.56 28.94 -27.20
CA PRO A 92 -46.99 29.14 -26.97
C PRO A 92 -47.57 27.98 -26.15
N LYS A 93 -48.43 28.31 -25.18
CA LYS A 93 -49.15 27.29 -24.40
C LYS A 93 -50.27 26.67 -25.23
N GLU A 94 -50.71 25.49 -24.81
CA GLU A 94 -51.86 24.81 -25.41
C GLU A 94 -53.10 25.74 -25.39
N GLY A 95 -53.58 26.16 -26.56
CA GLY A 95 -54.70 27.09 -26.72
C GLY A 95 -54.34 28.56 -27.01
N GLU A 96 -53.05 28.92 -27.03
CA GLU A 96 -52.59 30.23 -27.53
C GLU A 96 -52.47 30.25 -29.06
N PRO A 97 -52.58 31.42 -29.72
CA PRO A 97 -52.38 31.52 -31.16
C PRO A 97 -50.98 31.01 -31.55
N ALA A 98 -50.92 30.24 -32.65
CA ALA A 98 -49.69 29.63 -33.13
C ALA A 98 -48.58 30.69 -33.32
N GLU A 99 -47.36 30.33 -32.92
CA GLU A 99 -46.17 31.16 -33.14
C GLU A 99 -46.02 31.46 -34.63
N ALA A 100 -45.51 32.65 -34.98
CA ALA A 100 -45.18 32.96 -36.37
C ALA A 100 -44.21 31.90 -36.90
N GLU A 101 -44.45 31.37 -38.10
CA GLU A 101 -43.68 30.27 -38.69
C GLU A 101 -42.17 30.54 -38.70
N SER A 102 -41.77 31.80 -38.92
CA SER A 102 -40.37 32.24 -38.87
C SER A 102 -39.72 32.07 -37.49
N LEU A 103 -40.44 32.38 -36.40
CA LEU A 103 -39.94 32.25 -35.03
C LEU A 103 -39.87 30.77 -34.61
N ALA A 104 -40.84 29.97 -35.02
CA ALA A 104 -40.84 28.54 -34.78
C ALA A 104 -39.65 27.84 -35.48
N LEU A 105 -39.35 28.23 -36.72
CA LEU A 105 -38.18 27.76 -37.46
C LEU A 105 -36.86 28.19 -36.80
N GLU A 106 -36.76 29.45 -36.39
CA GLU A 106 -35.58 29.97 -35.68
C GLU A 106 -35.33 29.23 -34.36
N ARG A 107 -36.38 29.07 -33.53
CA ARG A 107 -36.32 28.30 -32.28
C ARG A 107 -35.86 26.86 -32.52
N LYS A 108 -36.41 26.19 -33.54
CA LYS A 108 -36.02 24.82 -33.91
C LYS A 108 -34.54 24.75 -34.31
N SER A 109 -34.08 25.63 -35.18
CA SER A 109 -32.68 25.71 -35.60
C SER A 109 -31.73 25.91 -34.42
N MET A 110 -32.07 26.78 -33.46
CA MET A 110 -31.25 27.02 -32.27
C MET A 110 -31.22 25.82 -31.32
N LEU A 111 -32.33 25.09 -31.19
CA LEU A 111 -32.37 23.86 -30.39
C LEU A 111 -31.53 22.75 -31.01
N GLU A 112 -31.57 22.61 -32.34
CA GLU A 112 -30.72 21.67 -33.08
C GLU A 112 -29.24 22.00 -32.90
N GLU A 113 -28.85 23.27 -33.07
CA GLU A 113 -27.47 23.72 -32.87
C GLU A 113 -27.01 23.44 -31.43
N LYS A 114 -27.80 23.81 -30.42
CA LYS A 114 -27.51 23.50 -29.01
C LYS A 114 -27.33 22.00 -28.78
N GLY A 115 -28.16 21.18 -29.43
CA GLY A 115 -28.05 19.73 -29.40
C GLY A 115 -26.70 19.24 -29.91
N GLN A 116 -26.22 19.78 -31.03
CA GLN A 116 -24.91 19.42 -31.60
C GLN A 116 -23.75 19.76 -30.64
N TYR A 117 -23.75 20.95 -30.03
CA TYR A 117 -22.71 21.31 -29.05
C TYR A 117 -22.75 20.45 -27.78
N ASN A 118 -23.95 20.07 -27.31
CA ASN A 118 -24.08 19.15 -26.18
C ASN A 118 -23.58 17.74 -26.49
N LEU A 119 -23.74 17.26 -27.73
CA LEU A 119 -23.17 15.99 -28.16
C LEU A 119 -21.64 16.03 -28.13
N LEU A 120 -21.02 17.12 -28.59
CA LEU A 120 -19.57 17.32 -28.50
C LEU A 120 -19.08 17.32 -27.05
N LEU A 121 -19.82 17.98 -26.14
CA LEU A 121 -19.50 17.96 -24.72
C LEU A 121 -19.59 16.54 -24.14
N GLY A 122 -20.65 15.79 -24.47
CA GLY A 122 -20.81 14.41 -24.00
C GLY A 122 -19.74 13.46 -24.55
N GLU A 123 -19.31 13.64 -25.80
CA GLU A 123 -18.19 12.87 -26.36
C GLU A 123 -16.87 13.25 -25.65
N ALA A 124 -16.63 14.53 -25.38
CA ALA A 124 -15.47 14.96 -24.60
C ALA A 124 -15.47 14.35 -23.18
N GLU A 125 -16.62 14.28 -22.50
CA GLU A 125 -16.74 13.60 -21.21
C GLU A 125 -16.39 12.10 -21.30
N ASN A 126 -16.84 11.42 -22.37
CA ASN A 126 -16.48 10.02 -22.60
C ASN A 126 -14.96 9.85 -22.77
N LEU A 127 -14.32 10.72 -23.54
CA LEU A 127 -12.87 10.73 -23.72
C LEU A 127 -12.12 10.97 -22.38
N SER A 128 -12.67 11.79 -21.49
CA SER A 128 -12.11 12.02 -20.15
C SER A 128 -12.15 10.74 -19.29
N ILE A 129 -13.25 10.01 -19.35
CA ILE A 129 -13.39 8.71 -18.67
C ILE A 129 -12.42 7.67 -19.25
N ARG A 130 -12.22 7.66 -20.58
CA ARG A 130 -11.19 6.82 -21.22
C ARG A 130 -9.78 7.16 -20.72
N SER A 131 -9.44 8.45 -20.67
CA SER A 131 -8.13 8.92 -20.19
C SER A 131 -7.86 8.46 -18.76
N SER A 132 -8.85 8.66 -17.88
CA SER A 132 -8.78 8.23 -16.48
C SER A 132 -8.52 6.73 -16.36
N ARG A 133 -9.24 5.89 -17.13
CA ARG A 133 -9.02 4.44 -17.15
C ARG A 133 -7.63 4.06 -17.67
N ALA A 134 -7.12 4.77 -18.66
CA ALA A 134 -5.77 4.54 -19.20
C ALA A 134 -4.70 4.89 -18.16
N ILE A 135 -4.84 6.00 -17.44
CA ILE A 135 -3.97 6.40 -16.33
C ILE A 135 -3.97 5.34 -15.22
N ASP A 136 -5.14 4.83 -14.85
CA ASP A 136 -5.28 3.78 -13.84
C ASP A 136 -4.59 2.48 -14.26
N ARG A 137 -4.77 2.08 -15.53
CA ARG A 137 -4.12 0.90 -16.11
C ARG A 137 -2.60 1.02 -16.09
N ILE A 138 -2.07 2.17 -16.50
CA ILE A 138 -0.63 2.47 -16.40
C ILE A 138 -0.17 2.38 -14.95
N GLY A 139 -0.93 2.95 -14.01
CA GLY A 139 -0.63 2.86 -12.58
C GLY A 139 -0.53 1.42 -12.07
N SER A 140 -1.42 0.52 -12.51
CA SER A 140 -1.36 -0.90 -12.17
C SER A 140 -0.14 -1.59 -12.75
N LEU A 141 0.13 -1.43 -14.05
CA LEU A 141 1.31 -2.03 -14.70
C LEU A 141 2.61 -1.63 -14.00
N ARG A 142 2.76 -0.34 -13.67
CA ARG A 142 3.94 0.15 -12.97
C ARG A 142 4.09 -0.43 -11.56
N ARG A 143 2.97 -0.61 -10.83
CA ARG A 143 2.98 -1.30 -9.53
C ARG A 143 3.41 -2.76 -9.67
N ASP A 144 2.99 -3.44 -10.73
CA ASP A 144 3.37 -4.84 -11.00
C ASP A 144 4.86 -4.94 -11.37
N LEU A 145 5.39 -4.00 -12.17
CA LEU A 145 6.83 -3.92 -12.47
C LEU A 145 7.67 -3.64 -11.22
N PHE A 146 7.19 -2.74 -10.36
CA PHE A 146 7.84 -2.46 -9.09
C PHE A 146 7.86 -3.69 -8.18
N ALA A 147 6.72 -4.37 -8.03
CA ALA A 147 6.61 -5.59 -7.23
C ALA A 147 7.53 -6.69 -7.78
N SER A 148 7.51 -6.96 -9.08
CA SER A 148 8.38 -7.97 -9.70
C SER A 148 9.87 -7.64 -9.58
N THR A 149 10.25 -6.36 -9.61
CA THR A 149 11.64 -5.93 -9.40
C THR A 149 12.09 -6.13 -7.95
N LEU A 150 11.24 -5.78 -6.98
CA LEU A 150 11.50 -6.03 -5.56
C LEU A 150 11.57 -7.52 -5.25
N PHE A 151 10.65 -8.32 -5.79
CA PHE A 151 10.65 -9.76 -5.60
C PHE A 151 11.81 -10.44 -6.32
N LYS A 152 12.28 -9.98 -7.49
CA LYS A 152 13.53 -10.47 -8.10
C LYS A 152 14.77 -10.23 -7.23
N GLN A 153 14.81 -9.14 -6.46
CA GLN A 153 15.88 -8.94 -5.47
C GLN A 153 15.69 -9.77 -4.20
N THR A 154 14.45 -10.23 -3.95
CA THR A 154 14.08 -11.06 -2.80
C THR A 154 13.98 -12.54 -3.17
N ASP A 155 14.14 -12.90 -4.45
CA ASP A 155 14.46 -14.25 -4.86
C ASP A 155 15.81 -14.56 -4.24
N LEU A 156 15.76 -15.45 -3.26
CA LEU A 156 16.82 -15.94 -2.40
C LEU A 156 17.83 -16.76 -3.23
N ASP A 157 18.34 -16.22 -4.32
CA ASP A 157 19.14 -16.92 -5.34
C ASP A 157 20.62 -17.07 -4.95
N GLY A 158 20.89 -17.39 -3.68
CA GLY A 158 22.23 -17.74 -3.23
C GLY A 158 22.37 -18.09 -1.75
N ALA A 159 21.46 -17.64 -0.88
CA ALA A 159 21.54 -17.89 0.57
C ALA A 159 20.80 -19.15 1.03
N VAL A 160 20.04 -19.79 0.14
CA VAL A 160 19.42 -21.11 0.34
C VAL A 160 19.84 -22.04 -0.80
N SER A 161 21.13 -22.03 -1.15
CA SER A 161 21.65 -22.99 -2.13
C SER A 161 21.78 -24.38 -1.49
N LEU A 162 21.77 -25.43 -2.31
CA LEU A 162 22.10 -26.81 -1.90
C LEU A 162 23.47 -26.91 -1.17
N GLU A 163 24.35 -25.92 -1.36
CA GLU A 163 25.67 -25.83 -0.73
C GLU A 163 25.60 -25.36 0.72
N THR A 164 24.65 -24.47 1.06
CA THR A 164 24.29 -24.17 2.46
C THR A 164 23.67 -25.38 3.17
N LEU A 165 22.90 -26.19 2.45
CA LEU A 165 22.31 -27.43 2.99
C LEU A 165 23.38 -28.53 3.22
N SER A 166 24.30 -28.73 2.27
CA SER A 166 25.41 -29.69 2.44
C SER A 166 26.43 -29.22 3.47
N GLY A 167 26.69 -27.91 3.55
CA GLY A 167 27.51 -27.27 4.59
C GLY A 167 26.88 -27.42 5.97
N PHE A 168 25.57 -27.25 6.10
CA PHE A 168 24.85 -27.48 7.36
C PHE A 168 24.97 -28.93 7.82
N GLN A 169 24.88 -29.91 6.91
CA GLN A 169 25.05 -31.33 7.26
C GLN A 169 26.48 -31.65 7.70
N GLN A 170 27.50 -31.04 7.08
CA GLN A 170 28.89 -31.19 7.50
C GLN A 170 29.17 -30.52 8.83
N GLU A 171 28.71 -29.30 9.05
CA GLU A 171 28.88 -28.59 10.32
C GLU A 171 28.10 -29.25 11.47
N PHE A 172 26.90 -29.79 11.19
CA PHE A 172 26.15 -30.58 12.16
C PHE A 172 26.86 -31.89 12.54
N SER A 173 27.51 -32.55 11.57
CA SER A 173 28.31 -33.75 11.84
C SER A 173 29.52 -33.45 12.73
N LYS A 174 30.21 -32.32 12.48
CA LYS A 174 31.34 -31.86 13.31
C LYS A 174 30.87 -31.50 14.72
N ALA A 175 29.77 -30.74 14.84
CA ALA A 175 29.20 -30.37 16.13
C ALA A 175 28.77 -31.61 16.95
N SER A 176 28.08 -32.55 16.30
CA SER A 176 27.69 -33.83 16.91
C SER A 176 28.91 -34.66 17.34
N GLN A 177 29.97 -34.68 16.52
CA GLN A 177 31.22 -35.38 16.84
C GLN A 177 32.00 -34.70 17.98
N GLN A 178 31.96 -33.38 18.08
CA GLN A 178 32.59 -32.61 19.15
C GLN A 178 31.83 -32.75 20.48
N ILE A 179 30.51 -32.80 20.41
CA ILE A 179 29.62 -33.02 21.56
C ILE A 179 29.72 -34.47 22.05
N SER A 180 29.68 -35.44 21.15
CA SER A 180 29.83 -36.87 21.49
C SER A 180 31.24 -37.23 21.96
N SER A 181 32.29 -36.61 21.42
CA SER A 181 33.66 -36.80 21.91
C SER A 181 33.86 -36.22 23.30
N ARG A 182 33.22 -35.09 23.63
CA ARG A 182 33.22 -34.55 24.99
C ARG A 182 32.43 -35.43 25.96
N MET A 183 31.25 -35.91 25.56
CA MET A 183 30.49 -36.85 26.38
C MET A 183 31.25 -38.17 26.58
N ARG A 184 31.82 -38.73 25.53
CA ARG A 184 32.60 -39.97 25.59
C ARG A 184 33.89 -39.77 26.39
N PHE A 185 34.53 -38.60 26.34
CA PHE A 185 35.66 -38.23 27.20
C PHE A 185 35.24 -38.10 28.68
N MET A 186 34.08 -37.49 28.98
CA MET A 186 33.55 -37.45 30.33
C MET A 186 33.31 -38.86 30.89
N TYR A 187 32.78 -39.77 30.06
CA TYR A 187 32.53 -41.15 30.47
C TYR A 187 33.77 -42.04 30.49
N ALA A 188 34.74 -41.83 29.59
CA ALA A 188 35.90 -42.72 29.44
C ALA A 188 37.17 -42.23 30.16
N PHE A 189 37.33 -40.92 30.41
CA PHE A 189 38.64 -40.35 30.76
C PHE A 189 38.74 -39.74 32.18
N ARG A 190 37.71 -39.81 33.02
CA ARG A 190 37.80 -39.35 34.42
C ARG A 190 37.53 -40.42 35.48
N SER A 191 37.72 -41.70 35.16
CA SER A 191 37.67 -42.76 36.19
C SER A 191 38.77 -42.58 37.25
N THR A 192 39.99 -42.18 36.88
CA THR A 192 41.08 -41.89 37.82
C THR A 192 40.82 -40.66 38.67
N GLU A 193 40.29 -39.59 38.08
CA GLU A 193 39.93 -38.38 38.83
C GLU A 193 38.78 -38.63 39.81
N LEU A 194 37.73 -39.37 39.39
CA LEU A 194 36.64 -39.77 40.27
C LEU A 194 37.12 -40.68 41.42
N MET A 195 38.00 -41.64 41.15
CA MET A 195 38.59 -42.50 42.19
C MET A 195 39.48 -41.70 43.15
N SER A 196 40.26 -40.75 42.64
CA SER A 196 41.07 -39.87 43.49
C SER A 196 40.20 -38.93 44.35
N ALA A 197 39.11 -38.38 43.78
CA ALA A 197 38.17 -37.53 44.50
C ALA A 197 37.41 -38.31 45.58
N MET A 198 36.97 -39.54 45.28
CA MET A 198 36.40 -40.45 46.27
C MET A 198 37.42 -40.79 47.36
N GLY A 199 38.67 -41.08 46.98
CA GLY A 199 39.77 -41.34 47.90
C GLY A 199 40.04 -40.16 48.84
N PHE A 200 40.16 -38.94 48.32
CA PHE A 200 40.36 -37.73 49.11
C PHE A 200 39.17 -37.43 50.03
N SER A 201 37.94 -37.63 49.55
CA SER A 201 36.74 -37.44 50.37
C SER A 201 36.70 -38.41 51.56
N ILE A 202 37.01 -39.69 51.33
CA ILE A 202 37.12 -40.70 52.40
C ILE A 202 38.25 -40.34 53.36
N LEU A 203 39.41 -39.90 52.84
CA LEU A 203 40.56 -39.52 53.64
C LEU A 203 40.25 -38.32 54.54
N ILE A 204 39.59 -37.28 54.01
CA ILE A 204 39.12 -36.13 54.78
C ILE A 204 38.11 -36.56 55.86
N GLY A 205 37.17 -37.45 55.52
CA GLY A 205 36.22 -38.01 56.49
C GLY A 205 36.92 -38.76 57.62
N LEU A 206 37.94 -39.56 57.30
CA LEU A 206 38.76 -40.30 58.26
C LEU A 206 39.57 -39.35 59.17
N VAL A 207 40.22 -38.35 58.59
CA VAL A 207 40.96 -37.32 59.35
C VAL A 207 40.02 -36.58 60.28
N THR A 208 38.80 -36.27 59.84
CA THR A 208 37.80 -35.61 60.67
C THR A 208 37.35 -36.51 61.82
N LEU A 209 37.04 -37.79 61.57
CA LEU A 209 36.66 -38.74 62.62
C LEU A 209 37.77 -38.98 63.64
N LEU A 210 39.02 -39.14 63.17
CA LEU A 210 40.19 -39.33 64.04
C LEU A 210 40.52 -38.03 64.80
N GLY A 211 40.42 -36.88 64.15
CA GLY A 211 40.60 -35.57 64.75
C GLY A 211 39.57 -35.31 65.85
N VAL A 212 38.29 -35.57 65.59
CA VAL A 212 37.22 -35.46 66.59
C VAL A 212 37.45 -36.44 67.74
N ARG A 213 37.79 -37.71 67.46
CA ARG A 213 38.11 -38.68 68.53
C ARG A 213 39.34 -38.27 69.35
N ARG A 214 40.35 -37.65 68.73
CA ARG A 214 41.58 -37.26 69.42
C ARG A 214 41.41 -36.00 70.25
N VAL A 215 40.73 -34.99 69.72
CA VAL A 215 40.50 -33.70 70.41
C VAL A 215 39.40 -33.84 71.47
N PHE A 216 38.29 -34.50 71.15
CA PHE A 216 37.15 -34.68 72.09
C PHE A 216 37.22 -35.97 72.91
N GLY A 217 38.20 -36.86 72.65
CA GLY A 217 38.42 -38.06 73.46
C GLY A 217 38.87 -37.75 74.88
N PHE A 218 39.57 -36.62 75.07
CA PHE A 218 40.00 -36.14 76.39
C PHE A 218 38.84 -35.61 77.26
N ILE A 219 37.70 -35.25 76.64
CA ILE A 219 36.50 -34.79 77.36
C ILE A 219 35.62 -35.97 77.82
N ARG A 220 35.91 -37.20 77.36
CA ARG A 220 35.31 -38.41 77.94
C ARG A 220 36.14 -38.88 79.14
N GLN A 221 36.07 -38.11 80.22
CA GLN A 221 36.23 -38.71 81.55
C GLN A 221 34.98 -39.55 81.82
N ALA A 222 35.18 -40.85 81.98
CA ALA A 222 34.25 -41.69 82.71
C ALA A 222 34.23 -41.18 84.16
N THR A 223 33.16 -40.49 84.55
CA THR A 223 32.78 -40.39 85.96
C THR A 223 31.71 -41.42 86.19
N ALA A 224 32.16 -42.63 86.55
CA ALA A 224 31.34 -43.57 87.27
C ALA A 224 31.13 -43.04 88.70
N ALA A 225 29.95 -43.30 89.24
CA ALA A 225 29.54 -43.14 90.63
C ALA A 225 29.23 -41.70 91.11
N ASP A 226 27.93 -41.48 91.34
CA ASP A 226 27.33 -40.88 92.55
C ASP A 226 26.23 -39.83 92.25
N THR A 227 25.20 -39.84 93.09
CA THR A 227 23.89 -39.17 92.99
C THR A 227 22.92 -39.87 92.01
N GLN A 228 22.38 -41.05 92.31
CA GLN A 228 21.46 -41.29 93.42
C GLN A 228 20.41 -40.17 93.51
N ASP A 229 19.20 -40.51 93.06
CA ASP A 229 17.96 -39.73 93.05
C ASP A 229 17.78 -38.69 91.93
N SER A 230 17.41 -39.22 90.77
CA SER A 230 16.69 -38.49 89.72
C SER A 230 15.52 -37.67 90.31
N TYR A 231 15.60 -36.35 90.16
CA TYR A 231 14.52 -35.41 90.49
C TYR A 231 13.18 -35.79 89.85
N ILE A 232 13.25 -36.40 88.65
CA ILE A 232 12.10 -36.92 87.90
C ILE A 232 11.49 -38.15 88.59
N ALA A 233 12.30 -39.02 89.19
CA ALA A 233 11.83 -40.21 89.91
C ALA A 233 11.14 -39.87 91.24
N ARG A 234 11.54 -38.78 91.90
CA ARG A 234 10.85 -38.27 93.11
C ARG A 234 9.53 -37.57 92.76
N LEU A 235 9.47 -36.83 91.65
CA LEU A 235 8.24 -36.16 91.21
C LEU A 235 7.14 -37.15 90.80
N SER A 236 7.49 -38.29 90.20
CA SER A 236 6.53 -39.30 89.77
C SER A 236 5.92 -40.13 90.90
N LEU A 237 6.57 -40.21 92.09
CA LEU A 237 6.06 -40.97 93.22
C LEU A 237 5.06 -40.18 94.09
N ALA A 238 5.03 -38.85 93.98
CA ALA A 238 4.10 -37.99 94.73
C ALA A 238 2.72 -37.85 94.07
N PHE A 239 2.55 -38.35 92.85
CA PHE A 239 1.31 -38.28 92.07
C PHE A 239 0.54 -39.62 92.02
N TRP A 240 0.91 -40.59 92.87
CA TRP A 240 0.20 -41.85 93.07
C TRP A 240 -0.08 -42.10 94.56
#